data_AF-A0A454JD06-F1
#
_entry.id   AF-A0A454JD06-F1
#
_cell.length_a   1.000
_cell.length_b   1.000
_cell.length_c   1.000
_cell.angle_alpha   90.00
_cell.angle_beta   90.00
_cell.angle_gamma   90.00
#
_symmetry.space_group_name_H-M   'P 1'
#
loop_
_entity.id
_entity.type
_entity.pdbx_description
1 polymer ?
#
loop_
_entity_poly.entity_id
_entity_poly.type
_entity_poly.pdbx_seq_one_letter_code
_entity_poly.pdbx_strand_id
1 'polypeptide(L)'
;LRQQAHDVQAKQFSGSGSVRSLQAGQWFRLDEHPAHESDSSKQREFVVTGQTFRANNNLPGDLASGLRGLLGTDNAADSQSGSPFQTQITAQRRGIPLTPAYAHSAQAKPTSKGVQTATVVGPAGEEVHTDELGRIKVQFHWQRADEHPSIGANLDDRSSCWLRVAMP
;
A
#
# COMPACT_ATOMS: atom_id res chain seq x y z
N LEU A 1 -1.98 1.36 -17.10
CA LEU A 1 -1.93 1.23 -15.62
C LEU A 1 -2.91 0.19 -15.08
N ARG A 2 -4.24 0.28 -15.30
CA ARG A 2 -5.20 -0.69 -14.72
C ARG A 2 -5.01 -2.13 -15.21
N GLN A 3 -4.85 -2.31 -16.52
CA GLN A 3 -4.59 -3.61 -17.13
C GLN A 3 -3.26 -4.21 -16.64
N GLN A 4 -2.20 -3.40 -16.59
CA GLN A 4 -0.89 -3.79 -16.07
C GLN A 4 -0.96 -4.29 -14.62
N ALA A 5 -1.79 -3.69 -13.76
CA ALA A 5 -1.97 -4.16 -12.37
C ALA A 5 -2.61 -5.55 -12.31
N HIS A 6 -3.51 -5.87 -13.23
CA HIS A 6 -4.12 -7.20 -13.34
C HIS A 6 -3.12 -8.23 -13.89
N ASP A 7 -2.32 -7.84 -14.87
CA ASP A 7 -1.25 -8.68 -15.44
C ASP A 7 -0.17 -9.01 -14.41
N VAL A 8 0.11 -8.08 -13.49
CA VAL A 8 1.05 -8.29 -12.37
C VAL A 8 0.57 -9.39 -11.43
N GLN A 9 -0.72 -9.36 -11.03
CA GLN A 9 -1.30 -10.35 -10.13
C GLN A 9 -1.29 -11.77 -10.73
N ALA A 10 -1.42 -11.88 -12.05
CA ALA A 10 -1.38 -13.17 -12.74
C ALA A 10 0.03 -13.78 -12.84
N LYS A 11 1.10 -12.98 -12.64
CA LYS A 11 2.50 -13.39 -12.89
C LYS A 11 3.38 -13.15 -11.66
N GLN A 12 2.94 -13.66 -10.52
CA GLN A 12 3.66 -13.62 -9.26
C GLN A 12 4.38 -14.94 -9.00
N PHE A 13 5.63 -14.85 -8.54
CA PHE A 13 6.46 -16.00 -8.16
C PHE A 13 6.72 -15.95 -6.66
N SER A 14 6.73 -17.10 -6.00
CA SER A 14 7.15 -17.25 -4.61
C SER A 14 8.32 -18.21 -4.52
N GLY A 15 9.20 -17.96 -3.56
CA GLY A 15 10.36 -18.80 -3.31
C GLY A 15 10.79 -18.74 -1.85
N SER A 16 11.53 -19.74 -1.41
CA SER A 16 12.14 -19.76 -0.08
C SER A 16 13.63 -20.09 -0.19
N GLY A 17 14.41 -19.64 0.80
CA GLY A 17 15.85 -19.87 0.82
C GLY A 17 16.49 -19.35 2.10
N SER A 18 17.82 -19.31 2.11
CA SER A 18 18.65 -18.85 3.24
C SER A 18 19.45 -17.59 2.92
N VAL A 19 19.20 -16.97 1.75
CA VAL A 19 19.93 -15.78 1.27
C VAL A 19 19.61 -14.58 2.15
N ARG A 20 20.65 -14.00 2.77
CA ARG A 20 20.53 -12.87 3.72
C ARG A 20 20.66 -11.50 3.08
N SER A 21 21.29 -11.43 1.91
CA SER A 21 21.57 -10.16 1.19
C SER A 21 20.39 -9.64 0.37
N LEU A 22 19.38 -10.48 0.14
CA LEU A 22 18.24 -10.15 -0.70
C LEU A 22 17.24 -9.28 0.06
N GLN A 23 16.76 -8.22 -0.58
CA GLN A 23 15.82 -7.24 -0.01
C GLN A 23 14.70 -6.91 -1.01
N ALA A 24 13.55 -6.46 -0.52
CA ALA A 24 12.49 -5.93 -1.38
C ALA A 24 13.00 -4.74 -2.21
N GLY A 25 12.69 -4.73 -3.52
CA GLY A 25 13.18 -3.75 -4.48
C GLY A 25 14.49 -4.14 -5.19
N GLN A 26 15.23 -5.12 -4.68
CA GLN A 26 16.39 -5.67 -5.39
C GLN A 26 15.95 -6.66 -6.48
N TRP A 27 16.83 -6.90 -7.44
CA TRP A 27 16.64 -7.92 -8.45
C TRP A 27 17.74 -8.96 -8.41
N PHE A 28 17.42 -10.18 -8.83
CA PHE A 28 18.34 -11.29 -8.93
C PHE A 28 18.07 -12.08 -10.20
N ARG A 29 19.07 -12.84 -10.64
CA ARG A 29 18.93 -13.83 -11.70
C ARG A 29 18.87 -15.22 -11.06
N LEU A 30 17.90 -16.01 -11.47
CA LEU A 30 17.76 -17.40 -11.04
C LEU A 30 18.46 -18.30 -12.05
N ASP A 31 19.56 -18.91 -11.64
CA ASP A 31 20.27 -19.93 -12.41
C ASP A 31 20.01 -21.33 -11.81
N GLU A 32 20.25 -22.38 -12.59
CA GLU A 32 20.13 -23.80 -12.18
C GLU A 32 18.74 -24.23 -11.67
N HIS A 33 17.67 -23.63 -12.17
CA HIS A 33 16.30 -24.04 -11.86
C HIS A 33 15.69 -24.85 -13.01
N PRO A 34 15.28 -26.12 -12.82
CA PRO A 34 14.81 -27.01 -13.89
C PRO A 34 13.69 -26.43 -14.75
N ALA A 35 12.75 -25.71 -14.13
CA ALA A 35 11.63 -25.08 -14.85
C ALA A 35 12.03 -23.84 -15.70
N HIS A 36 13.25 -23.34 -15.55
CA HIS A 36 13.76 -22.14 -16.22
C HIS A 36 15.04 -22.40 -17.04
N GLU A 37 15.41 -23.66 -17.25
CA GLU A 37 16.60 -24.01 -18.04
C GLU A 37 16.42 -23.66 -19.53
N SER A 38 15.20 -23.84 -20.06
CA SER A 38 14.83 -23.46 -21.43
C SER A 38 14.50 -21.98 -21.58
N ASP A 39 14.39 -21.22 -20.48
CA ASP A 39 14.07 -19.80 -20.49
C ASP A 39 15.29 -18.94 -20.89
N SER A 40 15.06 -17.93 -21.72
CA SER A 40 16.07 -16.90 -22.06
C SER A 40 16.60 -16.18 -20.80
N SER A 41 17.81 -15.62 -20.87
CA SER A 41 18.44 -14.93 -19.73
C SER A 41 17.57 -13.81 -19.13
N LYS A 42 16.83 -13.06 -19.95
CA LYS A 42 15.91 -12.00 -19.51
C LYS A 42 14.69 -12.52 -18.74
N GLN A 43 14.25 -13.74 -19.06
CA GLN A 43 13.13 -14.38 -18.39
C GLN A 43 13.54 -14.91 -17.01
N ARG A 44 14.83 -15.19 -16.79
CA ARG A 44 15.39 -15.62 -15.49
C ARG A 44 15.66 -14.48 -14.50
N GLU A 45 15.33 -13.25 -14.84
CA GLU A 45 15.54 -12.08 -13.99
C GLU A 45 14.27 -11.73 -13.22
N PHE A 46 14.38 -11.66 -11.90
CA PHE A 46 13.27 -11.41 -10.98
C PHE A 46 13.57 -10.22 -10.08
N VAL A 47 12.56 -9.41 -9.81
CA VAL A 47 12.56 -8.31 -8.84
C VAL A 47 11.76 -8.75 -7.62
N VAL A 48 12.31 -8.56 -6.43
CA VAL A 48 11.65 -8.92 -5.17
C VAL A 48 10.64 -7.84 -4.81
N THR A 49 9.36 -8.21 -4.71
CA THR A 49 8.27 -7.31 -4.33
C THR A 49 7.90 -7.42 -2.86
N GLY A 50 8.18 -8.55 -2.23
CA GLY A 50 7.96 -8.77 -0.80
C GLY A 50 8.93 -9.79 -0.23
N GLN A 51 9.22 -9.65 1.07
CA GLN A 51 10.11 -10.55 1.79
C GLN A 51 9.61 -10.72 3.23
N THR A 52 9.52 -11.98 3.65
CA THR A 52 9.29 -12.38 5.04
C THR A 52 10.44 -13.27 5.45
N PHE A 53 11.16 -12.93 6.52
CA PHE A 53 12.24 -13.76 7.01
C PHE A 53 12.03 -14.15 8.48
N ARG A 54 12.59 -15.31 8.83
CA ARG A 54 12.71 -15.82 10.19
C ARG A 54 14.19 -15.99 10.50
N ALA A 55 14.62 -15.45 11.62
CA ALA A 55 15.99 -15.55 12.10
C ALA A 55 15.95 -16.05 13.54
N ASN A 56 16.56 -17.20 13.78
CA ASN A 56 16.70 -17.78 15.10
C ASN A 56 18.11 -17.53 15.60
N ASN A 57 18.24 -17.05 16.82
CA ASN A 57 19.54 -16.86 17.44
C ASN A 57 20.12 -18.22 17.88
N ASN A 58 21.39 -18.46 17.59
CA ASN A 58 22.10 -19.65 18.03
C ASN A 58 22.63 -19.45 19.45
N LEU A 59 21.71 -19.38 20.42
CA LEU A 59 22.06 -19.23 21.83
C LEU A 59 22.67 -20.53 22.35
N PRO A 60 23.73 -20.47 23.19
CA PRO A 60 24.23 -21.64 23.89
C PRO A 60 23.11 -22.25 24.77
N GLY A 61 23.09 -23.58 24.89
CA GLY A 61 21.98 -24.32 25.51
C GLY A 61 21.65 -23.88 26.95
N ASP A 62 22.66 -23.47 27.72
CA ASP A 62 22.49 -22.99 29.10
C ASP A 62 21.75 -21.65 29.15
N LEU A 63 22.02 -20.76 28.19
CA LEU A 63 21.34 -19.47 28.11
C LEU A 63 19.92 -19.62 27.54
N ALA A 64 19.73 -20.53 26.57
CA ALA A 64 18.43 -20.83 26.00
C ALA A 64 17.46 -21.44 27.03
N SER A 65 17.95 -22.33 27.89
CA SER A 65 17.16 -22.93 28.97
C SER A 65 16.84 -21.92 30.07
N GLY A 66 17.79 -21.08 30.48
CA GLY A 66 17.57 -19.98 31.44
C GLY A 66 16.54 -18.95 30.94
N LEU A 67 16.62 -18.54 29.68
CA LEU A 67 15.65 -17.62 29.07
C LEU A 67 14.24 -18.23 28.95
N ARG A 68 14.14 -19.52 28.62
CA ARG A 68 12.84 -20.23 28.57
C ARG A 68 12.17 -20.28 29.94
N GLY A 69 12.93 -20.42 31.02
CA GLY A 69 12.42 -20.36 32.39
C GLY A 69 11.88 -18.99 32.79
N LEU A 70 12.43 -17.91 32.24
CA LEU A 70 12.02 -16.52 32.54
C LEU A 70 10.87 -16.01 31.67
N LEU A 71 10.78 -16.43 30.41
CA LEU A 71 9.82 -15.90 29.43
C LEU A 71 8.46 -16.61 29.41
N GLY A 72 8.29 -17.67 30.21
CA GLY A 72 7.07 -18.47 30.24
C GLY A 72 6.94 -19.39 29.01
N THR A 73 6.27 -20.53 29.21
CA THR A 73 6.21 -21.65 28.25
C THR A 73 5.42 -21.36 26.98
N ASP A 74 4.71 -20.23 26.91
CA ASP A 74 3.76 -19.93 25.84
C ASP A 74 4.45 -19.46 24.54
N ASN A 75 5.73 -19.09 24.63
CA ASN A 75 6.58 -18.69 23.51
C ASN A 75 7.74 -19.66 23.25
N ALA A 76 7.63 -20.92 23.70
CA ALA A 76 8.54 -21.98 23.30
C ALA A 76 8.30 -22.35 21.83
N ALA A 77 8.61 -21.40 20.93
CA ALA A 77 8.77 -21.66 19.52
C ALA A 77 9.76 -22.81 19.40
N ASP A 78 9.22 -23.90 18.89
CA ASP A 78 9.85 -25.16 18.55
C ASP A 78 11.30 -24.93 18.13
N SER A 79 12.23 -25.19 19.04
CA SER A 79 13.67 -25.22 18.77
C SER A 79 13.99 -26.51 18.01
N GLN A 80 13.22 -26.78 16.96
CA GLN A 80 13.52 -27.78 15.96
C GLN A 80 14.65 -27.26 15.09
N SER A 81 15.58 -28.16 14.83
CA SER A 81 16.82 -28.06 14.07
C SER A 81 16.60 -27.56 12.63
N GLY A 82 16.14 -26.32 12.47
CA GLY A 82 15.96 -25.63 11.21
C GLY A 82 17.12 -24.68 10.93
N SER A 83 17.31 -24.30 9.67
CA SER A 83 18.29 -23.27 9.27
C SER A 83 18.15 -22.02 10.16
N PRO A 84 19.24 -21.47 10.72
CA PRO A 84 19.18 -20.30 11.62
C PRO A 84 18.59 -19.06 10.94
N PHE A 85 18.56 -19.05 9.60
CA PHE A 85 17.91 -18.02 8.82
C PHE A 85 17.12 -18.66 7.68
N GLN A 86 15.86 -18.29 7.55
CA GLN A 86 15.00 -18.68 6.45
C GLN A 86 14.27 -17.44 5.94
N THR A 87 14.34 -17.20 4.63
CA THR A 87 13.60 -16.14 3.96
C THR A 87 12.60 -16.74 2.98
N GLN A 88 11.42 -16.15 2.94
CA GLN A 88 10.41 -16.38 1.92
C GLN A 88 10.24 -15.08 1.15
N ILE A 89 10.31 -15.16 -0.17
CA ILE A 89 10.22 -14.01 -1.06
C ILE A 89 9.03 -14.15 -1.99
N THR A 90 8.48 -13.00 -2.33
CA THR A 90 7.58 -12.82 -3.46
C THR A 90 8.29 -11.97 -4.48
N ALA A 91 8.27 -12.41 -5.73
CA ALA A 91 9.01 -11.80 -6.80
C ALA A 91 8.19 -11.75 -8.10
N GLN A 92 8.63 -10.89 -9.00
CA GLN A 92 8.04 -10.72 -10.32
C GLN A 92 9.16 -10.62 -11.36
N ARG A 93 8.91 -11.06 -12.61
CA ARG A 93 9.91 -10.94 -13.68
C ARG A 93 10.24 -9.47 -13.96
N ARG A 94 11.53 -9.16 -14.11
CA ARG A 94 12.04 -7.78 -14.28
C ARG A 94 11.44 -7.03 -15.47
N GLY A 95 11.07 -7.76 -16.52
CA GLY A 95 10.44 -7.19 -17.72
C GLY A 95 9.00 -6.70 -17.53
N ILE A 96 8.36 -6.96 -16.39
CA ILE A 96 6.99 -6.53 -16.11
C ILE A 96 7.05 -5.24 -15.27
N PRO A 97 6.44 -4.13 -15.73
CA PRO A 97 6.38 -2.90 -14.95
C PRO A 97 5.66 -3.11 -13.62
N LEU A 98 6.27 -2.64 -12.52
CA LEU A 98 5.63 -2.60 -11.22
C LEU A 98 4.55 -1.51 -11.22
N THR A 99 3.30 -1.89 -10.94
CA THR A 99 2.18 -0.95 -10.83
C THR A 99 1.53 -1.06 -9.46
N PRO A 100 1.06 0.07 -8.87
CA PRO A 100 0.36 0.03 -7.60
C PRO A 100 -0.93 -0.78 -7.70
N ALA A 101 -1.35 -1.35 -6.56
CA ALA A 101 -2.60 -2.09 -6.47
C ALA A 101 -3.79 -1.21 -6.88
N TYR A 102 -4.59 -1.72 -7.81
CA TYR A 102 -5.60 -0.92 -8.52
C TYR A 102 -6.90 -0.70 -7.72
N ALA A 103 -7.34 -1.66 -6.91
CA ALA A 103 -8.62 -1.60 -6.19
C ALA A 103 -8.60 -2.48 -4.93
N HIS A 104 -9.55 -2.22 -4.00
CA HIS A 104 -9.72 -2.97 -2.74
C HIS A 104 -8.50 -2.97 -1.80
N SER A 105 -7.57 -2.04 -2.01
CA SER A 105 -6.48 -1.79 -1.07
C SER A 105 -6.94 -0.83 0.02
N ALA A 106 -6.21 -0.78 1.13
CA ALA A 106 -6.41 0.23 2.17
C ALA A 106 -6.29 1.68 1.62
N GLN A 107 -5.63 1.86 0.47
CA GLN A 107 -5.43 3.13 -0.22
C GLN A 107 -6.40 3.31 -1.41
N ALA A 108 -7.52 2.58 -1.43
CA ALA A 108 -8.53 2.73 -2.46
C ALA A 108 -9.11 4.17 -2.47
N LYS A 109 -9.67 4.55 -3.62
CA LYS A 109 -10.27 5.87 -3.81
C LYS A 109 -11.31 6.15 -2.70
N PRO A 110 -11.18 7.27 -1.95
CA PRO A 110 -12.18 7.66 -0.96
C PRO A 110 -13.56 7.76 -1.63
N THR A 111 -14.54 7.10 -1.02
CA THR A 111 -15.91 7.06 -1.53
C THR A 111 -16.85 7.69 -0.49
N SER A 112 -17.67 8.64 -0.91
CA SER A 112 -18.72 9.17 -0.04
C SER A 112 -19.76 8.09 0.22
N LYS A 113 -20.03 7.79 1.49
CA LYS A 113 -20.99 6.75 1.89
C LYS A 113 -22.45 7.18 1.72
N GLY A 114 -22.71 8.45 1.45
CA GLY A 114 -24.06 8.97 1.32
C GLY A 114 -24.10 10.47 1.04
N VAL A 115 -25.29 11.03 1.13
CA VAL A 115 -25.52 12.47 1.01
C VAL A 115 -24.98 13.20 2.24
N GLN A 116 -24.50 14.41 2.04
CA GLN A 116 -23.98 15.27 3.10
C GLN A 116 -24.58 16.67 2.95
N THR A 117 -24.82 17.33 4.08
CA THR A 117 -25.21 18.74 4.13
C THR A 117 -23.97 19.63 4.06
N ALA A 118 -24.15 20.85 3.56
CA ALA A 118 -23.11 21.85 3.45
C ALA A 118 -23.74 23.25 3.57
N THR A 119 -22.93 24.24 3.96
CA THR A 119 -23.34 25.64 4.01
C THR A 119 -23.11 26.28 2.65
N VAL A 120 -24.08 27.00 2.10
CA VAL A 120 -23.89 27.78 0.86
C VAL A 120 -23.01 28.99 1.17
N VAL A 121 -22.00 29.23 0.34
CA VAL A 121 -20.97 30.27 0.56
C VAL A 121 -20.79 31.14 -0.68
N GLY A 122 -20.37 32.37 -0.45
CA GLY A 122 -20.16 33.39 -1.47
C GLY A 122 -19.18 34.47 -0.97
N PRO A 123 -18.84 35.45 -1.80
CA PRO A 123 -17.99 36.56 -1.39
C PRO A 123 -18.69 37.42 -0.33
N ALA A 124 -17.89 38.13 0.48
CA ALA A 124 -18.41 38.93 1.59
C ALA A 124 -19.37 40.03 1.09
N GLY A 125 -20.57 40.08 1.68
CA GLY A 125 -21.60 41.06 1.34
C GLY A 125 -22.54 40.66 0.19
N GLU A 126 -22.35 39.49 -0.41
CA GLU A 126 -23.22 38.96 -1.46
C GLU A 126 -24.11 37.83 -0.91
N GLU A 127 -25.43 38.05 -0.91
CA GLU A 127 -26.40 37.06 -0.40
C GLU A 127 -26.64 35.92 -1.40
N VAL A 128 -26.58 36.22 -2.70
CA VAL A 128 -26.81 35.26 -3.78
C VAL A 128 -25.60 35.24 -4.71
N HIS A 129 -24.81 34.17 -4.60
CA HIS A 129 -23.64 33.96 -5.44
C HIS A 129 -23.83 32.77 -6.38
N THR A 130 -24.09 33.07 -7.66
CA THR A 130 -24.34 32.06 -8.70
C THR A 130 -23.62 32.38 -10.00
N ASP A 131 -23.42 31.36 -10.84
CA ASP A 131 -22.89 31.54 -12.19
C ASP A 131 -24.00 31.50 -13.26
N GLU A 132 -23.61 31.65 -14.54
CA GLU A 132 -24.53 31.60 -15.69
C GLU A 132 -25.34 30.29 -15.78
N LEU A 133 -24.88 29.21 -15.13
CA LEU A 133 -25.51 27.90 -15.09
C LEU A 133 -26.33 27.67 -13.81
N GLY A 134 -26.51 28.70 -12.97
CA GLY A 134 -27.23 28.60 -11.69
C GLY A 134 -26.54 27.68 -10.67
N ARG A 135 -25.23 27.49 -10.79
CA ARG A 135 -24.43 26.72 -9.83
C ARG A 135 -24.15 27.54 -8.59
N ILE A 136 -23.91 26.85 -7.47
CA ILE A 136 -23.57 27.45 -6.18
C ILE A 136 -22.22 26.95 -5.69
N LYS A 137 -21.62 27.65 -4.74
CA LYS A 137 -20.48 27.16 -3.96
C LYS A 137 -20.95 26.81 -2.55
N VAL A 138 -20.33 25.80 -1.96
CA VAL A 138 -20.63 25.33 -0.61
C VAL A 138 -19.36 25.10 0.22
N GLN A 139 -19.50 25.09 1.54
CA GLN A 139 -18.48 24.59 2.46
C GLN A 139 -19.06 23.41 3.24
N PHE A 140 -18.38 22.28 3.19
CA PHE A 140 -18.76 21.10 3.99
C PHE A 140 -18.35 21.29 5.45
N HIS A 141 -19.12 20.71 6.37
CA HIS A 141 -18.90 20.85 7.81
C HIS A 141 -17.59 20.22 8.31
N TRP A 142 -17.00 19.31 7.53
CA TRP A 142 -15.71 18.68 7.86
C TRP A 142 -14.50 19.48 7.38
N GLN A 143 -14.68 20.51 6.54
CA GLN A 143 -13.58 21.34 6.08
C GLN A 143 -13.10 22.25 7.21
N ARG A 144 -11.84 22.10 7.61
CA ARG A 144 -11.20 22.90 8.67
C ARG A 144 -10.24 23.92 8.08
N ALA A 145 -10.34 25.17 8.54
CA ALA A 145 -9.45 26.26 8.09
C ALA A 145 -7.96 25.94 8.34
N ASP A 146 -7.65 25.29 9.47
CA ASP A 146 -6.28 24.90 9.83
C ASP A 146 -5.64 23.92 8.82
N GLU A 147 -6.45 23.08 8.17
CA GLU A 147 -6.01 22.09 7.16
C GLU A 147 -5.97 22.70 5.74
N HIS A 148 -6.54 23.89 5.56
CA HIS A 148 -6.74 24.56 4.27
C HIS A 148 -6.32 26.04 4.30
N PRO A 149 -5.04 26.35 4.63
CA PRO A 149 -4.61 27.73 4.89
C PRO A 149 -4.64 28.66 3.67
N SER A 150 -4.54 28.13 2.45
CA SER A 150 -4.47 28.92 1.21
C SER A 150 -5.75 28.91 0.39
N ILE A 151 -6.46 27.78 0.36
CA ILE A 151 -7.65 27.56 -0.46
C ILE A 151 -8.53 26.54 0.28
N GLY A 152 -9.74 26.96 0.63
CA GLY A 152 -10.73 26.11 1.28
C GLY A 152 -11.01 26.52 2.73
N ALA A 153 -12.27 26.41 3.13
CA ALA A 153 -12.72 26.44 4.53
C ALA A 153 -12.80 27.80 5.25
N ASN A 154 -12.80 28.94 4.53
CA ASN A 154 -12.93 30.29 5.12
C ASN A 154 -14.32 30.92 4.98
N LEU A 155 -15.35 30.11 4.67
CA LEU A 155 -16.72 30.56 4.39
C LEU A 155 -16.79 31.62 3.28
N ASP A 156 -15.91 31.51 2.28
CA ASP A 156 -15.78 32.45 1.17
C ASP A 156 -16.04 31.80 -0.19
N ASP A 157 -15.86 32.57 -1.26
CA ASP A 157 -16.01 32.11 -2.65
C ASP A 157 -14.90 31.12 -3.08
N ARG A 158 -13.91 30.82 -2.23
CA ARG A 158 -12.82 29.88 -2.51
C ARG A 158 -12.97 28.56 -1.74
N SER A 159 -14.04 28.41 -0.97
CA SER A 159 -14.31 27.21 -0.18
C SER A 159 -14.60 25.94 -1.01
N SER A 160 -15.09 26.08 -2.25
CA SER A 160 -15.31 24.94 -3.15
C SER A 160 -15.36 25.34 -4.63
N CYS A 161 -15.44 24.31 -5.50
CA CYS A 161 -15.78 24.47 -6.91
C CYS A 161 -17.29 24.75 -7.09
N TRP A 162 -17.72 25.02 -8.32
CA TRP A 162 -19.14 25.22 -8.63
C TRP A 162 -19.92 23.88 -8.64
N LEU A 163 -20.95 23.78 -7.80
CA LEU A 163 -21.87 22.64 -7.72
C LEU A 163 -23.19 22.93 -8.44
N ARG A 164 -23.67 21.95 -9.20
CA ARG A 164 -25.00 22.02 -9.83
C ARG A 164 -26.08 21.78 -8.79
N VAL A 165 -27.17 22.54 -8.91
CA VAL A 165 -28.37 22.41 -8.09
C VAL A 165 -29.41 21.61 -8.87
N ALA A 166 -30.02 20.61 -8.23
CA ALA A 166 -31.16 19.90 -8.82
C ALA A 166 -32.41 20.78 -8.75
N MET A 167 -33.10 20.93 -9.88
CA MET A 167 -34.38 21.66 -9.96
C MET A 167 -35.55 20.66 -10.01
N PRO A 168 -36.71 21.02 -9.44
CA PRO A 168 -37.92 20.17 -9.42
C PRO A 168 -38.53 19.94 -10.81
#